data_AF-A0A0S8II13-F1
#
_entry.id   AF-A0A0S8II13-F1
#
_cell.length_a   1.000
_cell.length_b   1.000
_cell.length_c   1.000
_cell.angle_alpha   90.00
_cell.angle_beta   90.00
_cell.angle_gamma   90.00
#
_symmetry.space_group_name_H-M   'P 1'
#
loop_
_entity.id
_entity.type
_entity.pdbx_description
1 polymer ?
#
loop_
_entity_poly.entity_id
_entity_poly.type
_entity_poly.pdbx_seq_one_letter_code
_entity_poly.pdbx_strand_id
1 'polypeptide(L)' 'MTLEEVAAYLKLKPQTIYTWAQEKKIPAAKLGKEWRFRKSIIDEWFIQHIDEKFEGVINNWRNRQEEGEESGL' A
#
# COMPACT_ATOMS: atom_id res chain seq x y z
N MET A 1 10.80 -2.11 1.79
CA MET A 1 10.94 -0.64 1.73
C MET A 1 11.25 -0.10 3.11
N THR A 2 12.05 0.96 3.19
CA THR A 2 12.27 1.80 4.39
C THR A 2 11.17 2.85 4.52
N LEU A 3 11.20 3.59 5.63
CA LEU A 3 10.27 4.69 5.88
C LEU A 3 10.42 5.81 4.85
N GLU A 4 11.65 6.16 4.49
CA GLU A 4 11.99 7.19 3.50
C GLU A 4 11.52 6.76 2.10
N GLU A 5 11.68 5.49 1.74
CA GLU A 5 11.22 4.96 0.46
C GLU A 5 9.69 5.00 0.35
N VAL A 6 8.96 4.66 1.42
CA VAL A 6 7.49 4.78 1.43
C VAL A 6 7.05 6.24 1.38
N ALA A 7 7.74 7.13 2.09
CA ALA A 7 7.46 8.56 2.05
C ALA A 7 7.64 9.13 0.64
N ALA A 8 8.75 8.80 -0.03
CA ALA A 8 8.98 9.17 -1.43
C ALA A 8 7.92 8.56 -2.36
N TYR A 9 7.59 7.28 -2.17
CA TYR A 9 6.62 6.56 -3.00
C TYR A 9 5.21 7.18 -2.94
N LEU A 10 4.73 7.49 -1.74
CA LEU A 10 3.42 8.10 -1.51
C LEU A 10 3.44 9.64 -1.64
N LYS A 11 4.60 10.23 -1.91
CA LYS A 11 4.82 11.69 -1.94
C LYS A 11 4.41 12.40 -0.64
N LEU A 12 4.74 11.79 0.49
CA LEU A 12 4.48 12.31 1.83
C LEU A 12 5.79 12.65 2.54
N LYS A 13 5.68 13.40 3.65
CA LYS A 13 6.83 13.63 4.54
C LYS A 13 7.17 12.35 5.31
N PRO A 14 8.45 12.02 5.54
CA PRO A 14 8.85 10.89 6.38
C PRO A 14 8.17 10.89 7.76
N GLN A 15 8.03 12.06 8.38
CA GLN A 15 7.34 12.21 9.67
C GLN A 15 5.89 11.71 9.64
N THR A 16 5.17 11.89 8.53
CA THR A 16 3.80 11.38 8.36
C THR A 16 3.78 9.85 8.37
N ILE A 17 4.69 9.22 7.62
CA ILE A 17 4.82 7.76 7.58
C ILE A 17 5.23 7.21 8.95
N TYR A 18 6.14 7.89 9.66
CA TYR A 18 6.53 7.53 11.01
C TYR A 18 5.33 7.52 11.97
N THR A 19 4.56 8.61 12.00
CA THR A 19 3.37 8.74 12.85
C THR A 19 2.34 7.67 12.50
N TRP A 20 2.07 7.44 11.21
CA TRP A 20 1.12 6.40 10.79
C TRP A 20 1.58 4.99 11.18
N ALA A 21 2.87 4.68 11.10
CA ALA A 21 3.39 3.38 11.50
C ALA A 21 3.25 3.17 13.03
N GLN A 22 3.53 4.20 13.83
CA GLN A 22 3.33 4.18 15.29
C GLN A 22 1.85 4.01 15.65
N GLU A 23 0.96 4.69 14.94
CA GLU A 23 -0.49 4.65 15.14
C GLU A 23 -1.16 3.44 14.48
N LYS A 24 -0.39 2.54 13.85
CA LYS A 24 -0.89 1.37 13.10
C LYS A 24 -1.89 1.72 11.98
N LYS A 25 -1.79 2.93 11.41
CA LYS A 25 -2.61 3.41 10.30
C LYS A 25 -2.11 2.97 8.93
N ILE A 26 -0.82 2.62 8.83
CA ILE A 26 -0.19 2.08 7.63
C ILE A 26 0.44 0.71 7.96
N PRO A 27 0.31 -0.32 7.10
CA PRO A 27 0.88 -1.64 7.35
C PRO A 27 2.41 -1.59 7.40
N ALA A 28 2.96 -1.88 8.57
CA ALA A 28 4.40 -1.82 8.81
C ALA A 28 4.84 -2.91 9.80
N ALA A 29 6.06 -3.42 9.62
CA ALA A 29 6.73 -4.28 10.59
C ALA A 29 7.87 -3.51 11.26
N LYS A 30 7.98 -3.61 12.59
CA LYS A 30 9.10 -3.03 13.35
C LYS A 30 10.19 -4.09 13.51
N LEU A 31 11.30 -3.93 12.80
CA LEU A 31 12.45 -4.84 12.85
C LEU A 31 13.62 -4.11 13.54
N GLY A 32 13.78 -4.38 14.84
CA GLY A 32 14.72 -3.65 15.69
C GLY A 32 14.35 -2.18 15.81
N LYS A 33 15.23 -1.29 15.34
CA LYS A 33 15.02 0.17 15.35
C LYS A 33 14.38 0.71 14.07
N GLU A 34 14.21 -0.12 13.05
CA GLU A 34 13.70 0.30 11.75
C GLU A 34 12.25 -0.15 11.52
N TRP A 35 11.53 0.65 10.73
CA TRP A 35 10.27 0.26 10.14
C TRP A 35 10.49 -0.29 8.74
N ARG A 36 9.87 -1.44 8.44
CA ARG A 36 9.93 -2.09 7.14
C ARG A 36 8.53 -2.31 6.58
N PHE A 37 8.42 -2.10 5.28
CA PHE A 37 7.16 -2.14 4.55
C PHE A 37 7.33 -3.04 3.32
N ARG A 38 6.32 -3.86 3.02
CA ARG A 38 6.26 -4.64 1.79
C ARG A 38 5.51 -3.82 0.74
N LYS A 39 6.13 -3.57 -0.42
CA LYS A 39 5.56 -2.71 -1.47
C LYS A 39 4.15 -3.13 -1.86
N SER A 40 3.94 -4.42 -2.15
CA SER A 40 2.63 -4.93 -2.54
C SER A 40 1.54 -4.72 -1.48
N ILE A 41 1.90 -4.71 -0.19
CA ILE A 41 0.94 -4.44 0.89
C ILE A 41 0.63 -2.94 0.96
N ILE A 42 1.63 -2.08 0.73
CA ILE A 42 1.41 -0.62 0.63
C ILE A 42 0.57 -0.28 -0.59
N ASP A 43 0.77 -0.97 -1.71
CA ASP A 43 -0.03 -0.80 -2.93
C ASP A 43 -1.51 -1.11 -2.66
N GLU A 44 -1.81 -2.27 -2.06
CA GLU A 44 -3.19 -2.63 -1.69
C GLU A 44 -3.78 -1.69 -0.64
N TRP A 45 -3.00 -1.34 0.39
CA TRP A 45 -3.43 -0.39 1.40
C TRP A 45 -3.78 0.97 0.78
N PHE A 46 -2.98 1.46 -0.18
CA PHE A 46 -3.25 2.71 -0.87
C PHE A 46 -4.56 2.64 -1.68
N ILE A 47 -4.80 1.51 -2.36
CA ILE A 47 -6.05 1.26 -3.10
C ILE A 47 -7.27 1.30 -2.16
N GLN A 48 -7.17 0.73 -0.96
CA GLN A 48 -8.24 0.77 0.05
C GLN A 48 -8.55 2.17 0.59
N HIS A 49 -7.65 3.14 0.40
CA HIS A 49 -7.81 4.53 0.83
C HIS A 49 -8.20 5.47 -0.31
N ILE A 50 -8.39 4.93 -1.53
CA ILE A 50 -9.03 5.68 -2.61
C ILE A 50 -10.49 5.91 -2.21
N ASP A 51 -10.99 7.12 -2.50
CA ASP A 51 -12.36 7.54 -2.24
C ASP A 51 -13.39 6.52 -2.77
N GLU A 52 -14.38 6.19 -1.94
CA GLU A 52 -15.44 5.19 -2.19
C GLU A 52 -16.18 5.44 -3.51
N LYS A 53 -16.27 6.70 -3.97
CA LYS A 53 -16.90 7.02 -5.27
C LYS A 53 -16.19 6.38 -6.48
N PHE A 54 -14.97 5.89 -6.30
CA PHE A 54 -14.19 5.21 -7.33
C PHE A 54 -14.17 3.68 -7.18
N GLU A 55 -15.00 3.09 -6.30
CA GLU A 55 -15.09 1.63 -6.14
C GLU A 55 -15.27 0.88 -7.47
N GLY A 56 -16.09 1.41 -8.39
CA GLY A 56 -16.28 0.81 -9.71
C GLY A 56 -14.98 0.74 -10.54
N VAL A 57 -14.10 1.75 -10.43
CA VAL A 57 -12.79 1.75 -11.11
C VAL A 57 -11.86 0.70 -10.49
N ILE A 58 -11.86 0.60 -9.16
CA ILE A 58 -11.03 -0.35 -8.40
C ILE A 58 -11.46 -1.79 -8.70
N ASN A 59 -12.76 -2.07 -8.67
CA ASN A 59 -13.29 -3.41 -8.96
C ASN A 59 -12.97 -3.85 -10.39
N ASN A 60 -13.15 -2.95 -11.36
CA ASN A 60 -12.76 -3.24 -12.75
C ASN A 60 -11.25 -3.48 -12.92
N TRP A 61 -10.41 -2.81 -12.13
CA TRP A 61 -8.97 -3.02 -12.15
C TRP A 61 -8.58 -4.36 -11.53
N ARG A 62 -9.23 -4.78 -10.43
CA ARG A 62 -9.00 -6.08 -9.78
C ARG A 62 -9.39 -7.25 -10.68
N ASN A 63 -10.59 -7.20 -11.28
CA ASN A 63 -11.09 -8.30 -12.11
C ASN A 63 -10.17 -8.61 -13.31
N ARG A 64 -9.55 -7.58 -13.91
CA ARG A 64 -8.59 -7.78 -15.02
C ARG A 64 -7.30 -8.49 -14.62
N GLN A 65 -6.94 -8.52 -13.34
CA GLN A 65 -5.76 -9.24 -12.89
C GLN A 65 -6.03 -10.74 -12.72
N GLU A 66 -7.26 -11.11 -12.34
CA GLU A 66 -7.67 -12.50 -12.11
C GLU A 66 -7.85 -13.27 -13.44
N GLU A 67 -8.38 -12.63 -14.48
CA GLU A 67 -8.55 -13.24 -15.81
C GLU A 67 -7.21 -13.59 -16.51
N GLY A 68 -6.11 -12.95 -16.11
CA GLY A 68 -4.78 -13.19 -16.67
C GLY A 68 -4.08 -14.43 -16.11
N GLU A 69 -4.49 -14.93 -14.94
CA GLU A 69 -3.90 -16.10 -14.27
C GLU A 69 -4.56 -17.42 -14.68
N GLU A 70 -5.83 -17.41 -15.11
CA GLU A 70 -6.56 -18.61 -15.56
C GLU A 70 -6.26 -19.03 -17.01
N SER A 71 -5.68 -18.15 -17.83
CA SER A 71 -5.37 -18.45 -19.25
C SER A 71 -4.00 -19.11 -19.49
N GLY A 72 -3.24 -19.36 -18.41
CA GLY A 72 -1.91 -19.95 -18.44
C GLY A 72 -1.82 -21.40 -17.93
N LEU A 73 -2.94 -22.06 -17.67
CA LEU A 73 -3.05 -23.49 -17.33
C LEU A 73 -3.71 -24.26 -18.48
#